data_AF-A0A924C3B4-F1
#
_entry.id   AF-A0A924C3B4-F1
#
_cell.length_a   1.000
_cell.length_b   1.000
_cell.length_c   1.000
_cell.angle_alpha   90.00
_cell.angle_beta   90.00
_cell.angle_gamma   90.00
#
_symmetry.space_group_name_H-M   'P 1'
#
loop_
_entity.id
_entity.type
_entity.pdbx_description
1 polymer ?
#
loop_
_entity_poly.entity_id
_entity_poly.type
_entity_poly.pdbx_seq_one_letter_code
_entity_poly.pdbx_strand_id
1 'polypeptide(L)' 'DFNPIEQAFSKLKAHLRKAAERTIHGLWNAIGRILNLYSPQECANYFANSGYDAD' A
#
# COMPACT_ATOMS: atom_id res chain seq x y z
N ASP A 1 -12.78 6.69 -4.62
CA ASP A 1 -11.54 7.46 -4.41
C ASP A 1 -11.72 8.67 -3.50
N PHE A 2 -12.55 8.57 -2.47
CA PHE A 2 -12.65 9.60 -1.41
C PHE A 2 -11.96 9.17 -0.11
N ASN A 3 -11.06 8.18 -0.18
CA ASN A 3 -10.24 7.79 0.97
C ASN A 3 -8.81 7.42 0.52
N PRO A 4 -7.76 8.06 1.07
CA PRO A 4 -6.35 7.77 0.78
C PRO A 4 -6.00 6.29 0.91
N ILE A 5 -6.69 5.58 1.82
CA ILE A 5 -6.47 4.16 2.07
C ILE A 5 -6.81 3.30 0.85
N GLU A 6 -7.73 3.72 0.00
CA GLU A 6 -8.15 2.96 -1.19
C GLU A 6 -6.99 2.82 -2.18
N GLN A 7 -6.26 3.92 -2.42
CA GLN A 7 -5.09 3.96 -3.30
C GLN A 7 -3.95 3.08 -2.73
N ALA A 8 -3.65 3.25 -1.45
CA ALA A 8 -2.61 2.47 -0.77
C ALA A 8 -2.92 0.96 -0.79
N PHE A 9 -4.17 0.57 -0.48
CA PHE A 9 -4.58 -0.84 -0.47
C PHE A 9 -4.71 -1.43 -1.88
N SER A 10 -5.04 -0.65 -2.90
CA SER A 10 -5.06 -1.11 -4.28
C SER A 10 -3.66 -1.58 -4.72
N LYS A 11 -2.63 -0.75 -4.48
CA LYS A 11 -1.22 -1.10 -4.72
C LYS A 11 -0.79 -2.31 -3.90
N LEU A 12 -1.14 -2.37 -2.61
CA LEU A 12 -0.79 -3.48 -1.72
C LEU A 12 -1.37 -4.80 -2.25
N LYS A 13 -2.66 -4.82 -2.60
CA LYS A 13 -3.34 -5.99 -3.16
C LYS A 13 -2.69 -6.45 -4.47
N ALA A 14 -2.29 -5.52 -5.34
CA ALA A 14 -1.61 -5.85 -6.59
C ALA A 14 -0.27 -6.58 -6.33
N HIS A 15 0.55 -6.06 -5.41
CA HIS A 15 1.82 -6.69 -5.04
C HIS A 15 1.63 -8.03 -4.32
N LEU A 16 0.66 -8.15 -3.42
CA LEU A 16 0.37 -9.41 -2.73
C LEU A 16 -0.10 -10.50 -3.69
N ARG A 17 -0.95 -10.16 -4.67
CA ARG A 17 -1.35 -11.09 -5.74
C ARG A 17 -0.16 -11.55 -6.57
N LYS A 18 0.78 -10.65 -6.87
CA LYS A 18 2.03 -10.97 -7.58
C LYS A 18 2.97 -11.85 -6.74
N ALA A 19 3.03 -11.65 -5.43
CA ALA A 19 3.85 -12.44 -4.52
C ALA A 19 3.36 -13.89 -4.37
N ALA A 20 2.05 -14.13 -4.53
CA ALA A 20 1.43 -15.46 -4.61
C ALA A 20 1.77 -16.42 -3.45
N GLU A 21 2.06 -15.88 -2.26
CA GLU A 21 2.39 -16.64 -1.06
C GLU A 21 1.25 -17.60 -0.68
N ARG A 22 1.60 -18.82 -0.26
CA ARG A 22 0.65 -19.89 0.10
C ARG A 22 0.62 -20.21 1.60
N THR A 23 1.41 -19.49 2.39
CA THR A 23 1.48 -19.66 3.84
C THR A 23 1.20 -18.34 4.54
N ILE A 24 0.66 -18.41 5.76
CA ILE A 24 0.42 -17.21 6.60
C ILE A 24 1.76 -16.51 6.88
N HIS A 25 2.80 -17.27 7.21
CA HIS A 25 4.13 -16.71 7.46
C HIS A 25 4.72 -16.03 6.22
N GLY A 26 4.62 -16.68 5.05
CA GLY A 26 5.02 -16.09 3.77
C GLY A 26 4.26 -14.80 3.46
N LEU A 27 2.95 -14.79 3.70
CA LEU A 27 2.10 -13.61 3.54
C LEU A 27 2.57 -12.45 4.44
N TRP A 28 2.82 -12.69 5.72
CA TRP A 28 3.34 -11.67 6.65
C TRP A 28 4.69 -11.10 6.19
N ASN A 29 5.62 -11.97 5.79
CA ASN A 29 6.90 -11.53 5.27
C ASN A 29 6.76 -10.72 3.97
N ALA A 30 5.84 -11.11 3.09
CA ALA A 30 5.55 -10.37 1.87
C ALA A 30 4.96 -8.99 2.16
N ILE A 31 4.03 -8.88 3.11
CA ILE A 31 3.49 -7.58 3.55
C ILE A 31 4.63 -6.67 4.01
N GLY A 32 5.52 -7.14 4.88
CA GLY A 32 6.66 -6.35 5.36
C GLY A 32 7.57 -5.85 4.22
N ARG A 33 7.91 -6.74 3.26
CA ARG A 33 8.71 -6.35 2.08
C ARG A 33 7.99 -5.33 1.19
N ILE A 34 6.68 -5.48 1.00
CA ILE A 34 5.88 -4.61 0.14
C ILE A 34 5.70 -3.23 0.76
N LEU A 35 5.53 -3.15 2.09
CA LEU A 35 5.43 -1.86 2.79
C LEU A 35 6.69 -1.00 2.61
N ASN A 36 7.88 -1.60 2.46
CA ASN A 36 9.11 -0.88 2.13
C ASN A 36 9.11 -0.24 0.72
N LEU A 37 8.14 -0.57 -0.14
CA LEU A 37 7.98 0.04 -1.47
C LEU A 37 7.18 1.34 -1.44
N TYR A 38 6.67 1.74 -0.28
CA TYR A 38 5.93 2.99 -0.10
C TYR A 38 6.89 4.07 0.38
N SER A 39 7.09 5.08 -0.45
CA SER A 39 7.85 6.25 -0.04
C SER A 39 6.98 7.23 0.76
N PRO A 40 7.55 8.04 1.67
CA PRO A 40 6.80 9.09 2.36
C PRO A 40 6.08 10.04 1.38
N GLN A 41 6.73 10.40 0.28
CA GLN A 41 6.14 11.25 -0.76
C GLN A 41 4.93 10.60 -1.43
N GLU A 42 5.00 9.31 -1.75
CA GLU A 42 3.86 8.59 -2.33
C GLU A 42 2.69 8.53 -1.35
N CYS A 43 2.95 8.29 -0.07
CA CYS A 43 1.92 8.33 0.96
C CYS A 43 1.26 9.72 1.03
N ALA A 44 2.04 10.80 1.06
CA ALA A 44 1.51 12.17 1.04
C ALA A 44 0.64 12.44 -0.20
N ASN A 45 1.04 11.91 -1.37
CA ASN A 45 0.24 12.04 -2.60
C ASN A 45 -1.12 11.32 -2.50
N TYR A 46 -1.23 10.21 -1.78
CA TYR A 46 -2.53 9.56 -1.57
C TYR A 46 -3.50 10.45 -0.79
N PHE A 47 -2.99 11.16 0.23
CA PHE A 47 -3.77 12.12 1.01
C PHE A 47 -4.20 13.32 0.15
N ALA A 48 -3.25 13.94 -0.55
CA ALA A 48 -3.51 15.07 -1.44
C ALA A 48 -4.53 14.72 -2.55
N ASN A 49 -4.38 13.56 -3.18
CA ASN A 49 -5.31 13.07 -4.22
C ASN A 49 -6.74 12.84 -3.70
N SER A 50 -6.91 12.63 -2.38
CA SER A 50 -8.22 12.50 -1.75
C SER A 50 -8.71 13.80 -1.09
N GLY A 51 -8.03 14.93 -1.34
CA GLY A 51 -8.42 16.25 -0.85
C GLY A 51 -8.04 16.53 0.61
N TYR A 52 -7.11 15.76 1.17
CA TYR A 52 -6.53 16.04 2.48
C TYR A 52 -5.20 16.78 2.31
N ASP A 53 -5.04 17.92 2.97
CA ASP A 53 -3.72 18.54 3.12
C ASP A 53 -2.89 17.64 4.05
N ALA A 54 -1.88 17.01 3.47
CA ALA A 54 -0.83 16.32 4.22
C ALA A 54 0.22 17.37 4.60
N ASP A 55 -0.08 18.15 5.64
CA ASP A 55 0.89 19.05 6.30
C ASP A 55 2.06 18.27 6.93
#